data_AF-A0A2G9PCK8-F1
#
_entry.id   AF-A0A2G9PCK8-F1
#
_cell.length_a   1.000
_cell.length_b   1.000
_cell.length_c   1.000
_cell.angle_alpha   90.00
_cell.angle_beta   90.00
_cell.angle_gamma   90.00
#
_symmetry.space_group_name_H-M   'P 1'
#
loop_
_entity.id
_entity.type
_entity.pdbx_description
1 polymer ?
#
loop_
_entity_poly.entity_id
_entity_poly.type
_entity_poly.pdbx_seq_one_letter_code
_entity_poly.pdbx_strand_id
1 'polypeptide(L)'
;MAKIKVREVIIKEGGGTFSFLTGKEKYDFDGLSSLKKILSKEKAKILDAVKYKEPKSIYNLAKILKRPFKSVFDDVKLLERFGFIELKKEKTKGRERLKPIISIDEMIIHFKI
;
A
#
# COMPACT_ATOMS: atom_id res chain seq x y z
N MET A 1 -10.29 -19.67 -14.59
CA MET A 1 -10.83 -18.62 -13.69
C MET A 1 -9.64 -17.86 -13.09
N ALA A 2 -9.61 -16.52 -13.20
CA ALA A 2 -8.52 -15.71 -12.64
C ALA A 2 -8.54 -15.78 -11.11
N LYS A 3 -7.39 -16.03 -10.48
CA LYS A 3 -7.26 -16.06 -9.01
C LYS A 3 -7.32 -14.61 -8.50
N ILE A 4 -8.42 -14.24 -7.84
CA ILE A 4 -8.59 -12.95 -7.17
C ILE A 4 -7.78 -12.94 -5.87
N LYS A 5 -6.96 -11.91 -5.65
CA LYS A 5 -6.23 -11.71 -4.40
C LYS A 5 -7.01 -10.76 -3.48
N VAL A 6 -7.73 -11.33 -2.52
CA VAL A 6 -8.47 -10.57 -1.48
C VAL A 6 -7.60 -10.45 -0.23
N ARG A 7 -7.54 -9.26 0.38
CA ARG A 7 -7.02 -9.06 1.73
C ARG A 7 -8.11 -8.57 2.67
N GLU A 8 -8.28 -9.29 3.77
CA GLU A 8 -9.19 -8.95 4.85
C GLU A 8 -8.40 -8.39 6.03
N VAL A 9 -8.84 -7.25 6.55
CA VAL A 9 -8.29 -6.65 7.76
C VAL A 9 -9.43 -6.37 8.72
N ILE A 10 -9.37 -6.99 9.91
CA ILE A 10 -10.33 -6.79 10.99
C ILE A 10 -9.71 -5.82 11.99
N ILE A 11 -10.28 -4.63 12.12
CA ILE A 11 -9.85 -3.64 13.12
C ILE A 11 -10.80 -3.77 14.31
N LYS A 12 -10.30 -4.28 15.44
CA LYS A 12 -11.02 -4.27 16.71
C LYS A 12 -10.53 -3.10 17.55
N GLU A 13 -11.45 -2.38 18.17
CA GLU A 13 -11.17 -1.31 19.14
C GLU A 13 -10.48 -1.91 20.38
N GLY A 14 -9.15 -2.02 20.33
CA GLY A 14 -8.46 -2.85 21.32
C GLY A 14 -6.99 -3.14 21.08
N GLY A 15 -6.11 -2.14 21.02
CA GLY A 15 -4.73 -2.29 21.52
C GLY A 15 -3.68 -2.77 20.53
N GLY A 16 -3.03 -1.81 19.88
CA GLY A 16 -1.67 -1.89 19.37
C GLY A 16 -1.51 -2.63 18.05
N THR A 17 -1.33 -1.86 16.97
CA THR A 17 -0.55 -2.18 15.76
C THR A 17 -0.94 -3.46 15.00
N PHE A 18 -1.29 -3.32 13.71
CA PHE A 18 -1.34 -4.36 12.68
C PHE A 18 -0.56 -5.65 13.04
N SER A 19 -1.18 -6.52 13.83
CA SER A 19 -0.56 -7.73 14.33
C SER A 19 -1.23 -8.88 13.61
N PHE A 20 -0.55 -9.35 12.56
CA PHE A 20 -0.49 -10.79 12.39
C PHE A 20 -0.09 -11.36 13.76
N LEU A 21 -1.00 -12.13 14.39
CA LEU A 21 -0.82 -12.90 15.63
C LEU A 21 -1.24 -12.21 16.96
N THR A 22 -2.31 -12.76 17.54
CA THR A 22 -2.62 -12.99 18.97
C THR A 22 -2.48 -11.86 20.01
N GLY A 23 -3.61 -11.46 20.62
CA GLY A 23 -3.72 -11.28 22.08
C GLY A 23 -3.94 -9.86 22.66
N LYS A 24 -5.16 -9.66 23.19
CA LYS A 24 -5.60 -8.76 24.30
C LYS A 24 -5.62 -7.22 24.13
N GLU A 25 -6.83 -6.77 23.81
CA GLU A 25 -7.60 -5.57 24.25
C GLU A 25 -6.89 -4.39 24.96
N LYS A 26 -6.85 -3.23 24.27
CA LYS A 26 -6.99 -1.84 24.82
C LYS A 26 -7.09 -0.76 23.71
N TYR A 27 -8.27 -0.21 23.41
CA TYR A 27 -8.55 0.82 22.37
C TYR A 27 -7.34 1.55 21.75
N ASP A 28 -7.08 1.34 20.46
CA ASP A 28 -5.87 1.86 19.78
C ASP A 28 -6.20 2.86 18.66
N PHE A 29 -6.04 4.15 18.97
CA PHE A 29 -6.18 5.25 18.01
C PHE A 29 -5.11 5.22 16.89
N ASP A 30 -4.04 4.43 17.03
CA ASP A 30 -2.98 4.33 16.03
C ASP A 30 -3.43 3.58 14.76
N GLY A 31 -4.32 2.59 14.89
CA GLY A 31 -4.90 1.86 13.76
C GLY A 31 -5.76 2.75 12.85
N LEU A 32 -6.64 3.56 13.43
CA LEU A 32 -7.51 4.48 12.69
C LEU A 32 -6.70 5.62 12.04
N SER A 33 -5.70 6.14 12.76
CA SER A 33 -4.77 7.15 12.25
C SER A 33 -3.95 6.63 11.07
N SER A 34 -3.46 5.39 11.17
CA SER A 34 -2.75 4.71 10.10
C SER A 34 -3.64 4.45 8.89
N LEU A 35 -4.89 4.04 9.10
CA LEU A 35 -5.84 3.88 8.02
C LEU A 35 -6.15 5.20 7.31
N LYS A 36 -6.38 6.28 8.06
CA LYS A 36 -6.57 7.63 7.50
C LYS A 36 -5.38 8.04 6.64
N LYS A 37 -4.15 7.71 7.06
CA LYS A 37 -2.95 7.96 6.25
C LYS A 37 -3.00 7.18 4.93
N ILE A 38 -3.39 5.91 4.95
CA ILE A 38 -3.49 5.05 3.75
C ILE A 38 -4.58 5.52 2.78
N LEU A 39 -5.73 5.93 3.30
CA LEU A 39 -6.89 6.37 2.51
C LEU A 39 -6.77 7.81 1.99
N SER A 40 -5.57 8.40 2.02
CA SER A 40 -5.36 9.74 1.51
C SER A 40 -5.52 9.82 -0.01
N LYS A 41 -5.95 10.98 -0.51
CA LYS A 41 -6.11 11.25 -1.95
C LYS A 41 -4.83 10.98 -2.75
N GLU A 42 -3.66 11.25 -2.16
CA GLU A 42 -2.38 11.03 -2.83
C GLU A 42 -2.06 9.54 -2.99
N LYS A 43 -2.41 8.71 -2.01
CA LYS A 43 -2.20 7.26 -2.08
C LYS A 43 -3.20 6.58 -3.01
N ALA A 44 -4.45 7.05 -3.04
CA ALA A 44 -5.42 6.63 -4.04
C ALA A 44 -4.90 6.91 -5.48
N LYS A 45 -4.32 8.10 -5.73
CA LYS A 45 -3.70 8.43 -7.02
C LYS A 45 -2.51 7.53 -7.36
N ILE A 46 -1.71 7.13 -6.37
CA ILE A 46 -0.61 6.19 -6.59
C ILE A 46 -1.16 4.83 -7.01
N LEU A 47 -2.17 4.30 -6.31
CA LEU A 47 -2.78 3.02 -6.66
C LEU A 47 -3.39 3.04 -8.06
N ASP A 48 -4.11 4.10 -8.40
CA ASP A 48 -4.69 4.33 -9.73
C ASP A 48 -3.60 4.37 -10.82
N ALA A 49 -2.55 5.16 -10.62
CA ALA A 49 -1.45 5.26 -11.58
C ALA A 49 -0.68 3.95 -11.72
N VAL A 50 -0.45 3.21 -10.63
CA VAL A 50 0.22 1.90 -10.70
C VAL A 50 -0.65 0.88 -11.46
N LYS A 51 -1.98 0.90 -11.24
CA LYS A 51 -2.93 0.00 -11.91
C LYS A 51 -3.09 0.28 -13.40
N TYR A 52 -3.25 1.55 -13.79
CA TYR A 52 -3.67 1.91 -15.15
C TYR A 52 -2.56 2.53 -16.01
N LYS A 53 -1.48 3.02 -15.42
CA LYS A 53 -0.34 3.62 -16.16
C LYS A 53 0.91 2.75 -16.15
N GLU A 54 0.90 1.64 -15.41
CA GLU A 54 1.95 0.61 -15.38
C GLU A 54 3.39 1.18 -15.38
N PRO A 55 3.74 2.01 -14.38
CA PRO A 55 5.03 2.66 -14.34
C PRO A 55 6.18 1.65 -14.30
N LYS A 56 7.22 1.90 -15.08
CA LYS A 56 8.41 1.00 -15.15
C LYS A 56 9.33 1.10 -13.94
N SER A 57 9.15 2.11 -13.10
CA SER A 57 9.88 2.30 -11.84
C SER A 57 9.20 3.33 -10.95
N ILE A 58 9.58 3.41 -9.67
CA ILE A 58 9.12 4.48 -8.76
C ILE A 58 9.47 5.88 -9.32
N TYR A 59 10.62 6.03 -9.99
CA TYR A 59 11.00 7.29 -10.62
C TYR A 59 10.08 7.66 -11.78
N ASN A 60 9.68 6.69 -12.58
CA ASN A 60 8.70 6.92 -13.65
C ASN A 60 7.31 7.23 -13.09
N LEU A 61 6.89 6.57 -12.01
CA LEU A 61 5.67 6.90 -11.27
C LEU A 61 5.69 8.34 -10.76
N ALA A 62 6.80 8.80 -10.18
CA ALA A 62 6.93 10.18 -9.72
C ALA A 62 6.76 11.21 -10.85
N LYS A 63 7.30 10.91 -12.05
CA LYS A 63 7.08 11.73 -13.25
C LYS A 63 5.62 11.76 -13.69
N ILE A 64 4.95 10.61 -13.71
CA ILE A 64 3.53 10.50 -14.08
C ILE A 64 2.66 11.34 -13.11
N LEU A 65 2.94 11.25 -11.82
CA LEU A 65 2.20 11.98 -10.78
C LEU A 65 2.61 13.45 -10.66
N LYS A 66 3.67 13.89 -11.35
CA LYS A 66 4.26 15.23 -11.24
C LYS A 66 4.58 15.62 -9.78
N ARG A 67 5.12 14.66 -9.01
CA ARG A 67 5.48 14.83 -7.59
C ARG A 67 6.97 14.57 -7.34
N PRO A 68 7.55 15.12 -6.26
CA PRO A 68 8.92 14.82 -5.87
C PRO A 68 9.12 13.32 -5.63
N PHE A 69 10.26 12.79 -6.09
CA PHE A 69 10.57 11.36 -5.98
C PHE A 69 10.50 10.86 -4.53
N LYS A 70 11.06 11.62 -3.58
CA LYS A 70 11.09 11.24 -2.16
C LYS A 70 9.69 11.02 -1.59
N SER A 71 8.77 11.96 -1.82
CA SER A 71 7.37 11.86 -1.37
C SER A 71 6.67 10.64 -1.96
N VAL A 72 6.86 10.40 -3.26
CA VAL A 72 6.27 9.22 -3.93
C VAL A 72 6.89 7.92 -3.42
N PHE A 73 8.20 7.90 -3.16
CA PHE A 73 8.88 6.74 -2.61
C PHE A 73 8.37 6.39 -1.20
N ASP A 74 8.23 7.39 -0.33
CA ASP A 74 7.72 7.20 1.03
C ASP A 74 6.27 6.70 1.01
N ASP A 75 5.44 7.26 0.13
CA ASP A 75 4.06 6.82 -0.05
C ASP A 75 3.97 5.37 -0.57
N VAL A 76 4.79 5.01 -1.56
CA VAL A 76 4.86 3.65 -2.11
C VAL A 76 5.37 2.67 -1.06
N LYS A 77 6.36 3.05 -0.26
CA LYS A 77 6.86 2.23 0.86
C LYS A 77 5.80 2.00 1.92
N LEU A 78 4.97 3.00 2.20
CA LEU A 78 3.83 2.82 3.11
C LEU A 78 2.83 1.83 2.51
N LEU A 79 2.42 2.01 1.26
CA LEU A 79 1.50 1.12 0.57
C LEU A 79 2.04 -0.32 0.44
N GLU A 80 3.36 -0.48 0.31
CA GLU A 80 4.03 -1.78 0.34
C GLU A 80 3.95 -2.44 1.72
N ARG A 81 4.15 -1.69 2.81
CA ARG A 81 4.01 -2.23 4.19
C ARG A 81 2.62 -2.76 4.48
N PHE A 82 1.59 -2.09 3.94
CA PHE A 82 0.20 -2.56 4.04
C PHE A 82 -0.16 -3.60 2.97
N GLY A 83 0.76 -3.84 2.02
CA GLY A 83 0.66 -4.82 0.95
C GLY A 83 -0.45 -4.54 -0.06
N PHE A 84 -0.68 -3.27 -0.36
CA PHE A 84 -1.38 -2.84 -1.57
C PHE A 84 -0.48 -2.91 -2.81
N ILE A 85 0.83 -2.73 -2.60
CA ILE A 85 1.84 -2.71 -3.65
C ILE A 85 2.96 -3.69 -3.30
N GLU A 86 3.49 -4.37 -4.31
CA GLU A 86 4.76 -5.10 -4.26
C GLU A 86 5.80 -4.36 -5.13
N LEU A 87 7.04 -4.27 -4.65
CA LEU A 87 8.16 -3.74 -5.44
C LEU A 87 8.98 -4.90 -6.04
N LYS A 88 8.81 -5.15 -7.34
CA LYS A 88 9.65 -6.11 -8.05
C LYS A 88 10.97 -5.48 -8.46
N LYS A 89 12.08 -6.15 -8.14
CA LYS A 89 13.41 -5.80 -8.64
C LYS A 89 13.53 -6.29 -10.07
N GLU A 90 13.71 -5.36 -11.01
CA GLU A 90 14.02 -5.67 -12.41
C GLU A 90 15.42 -5.16 -12.75
N LYS A 91 16.25 -6.01 -13.35
CA LYS A 91 17.55 -5.63 -13.90
C LYS A 91 17.38 -5.27 -15.37
N THR A 92 17.72 -4.04 -15.74
CA THR A 92 17.77 -3.62 -17.14
C THR A 92 19.11 -2.97 -17.40
N LYS A 93 19.87 -3.51 -18.37
CA LYS A 93 21.18 -2.97 -18.80
C LYS A 93 22.12 -2.68 -17.62
N GLY A 94 22.25 -3.63 -16.69
CA GLY A 94 23.14 -3.51 -15.53
C GLY A 94 22.65 -2.62 -14.39
N ARG A 95 21.47 -1.98 -14.50
CA ARG A 95 20.87 -1.17 -13.43
C ARG A 95 19.66 -1.88 -12.83
N GLU A 96 19.60 -1.91 -11.50
CA GLU A 96 18.43 -2.38 -10.75
C GLU A 96 17.38 -1.28 -10.64
N ARG A 97 16.13 -1.64 -10.86
CA ARG A 97 14.97 -0.76 -10.69
C ARG A 97 13.90 -1.46 -9.87
N LEU A 98 13.19 -0.67 -9.07
CA LEU A 98 12.03 -1.12 -8.32
C LEU A 98 10.77 -0.75 -9.11
N LYS A 99 10.10 -1.76 -9.66
CA LYS A 99 8.83 -1.64 -10.36
C LYS A 99 7.70 -1.86 -9.36
N PRO A 100 6.84 -0.86 -9.11
CA PRO A 100 5.66 -1.04 -8.27
C PRO A 100 4.56 -1.78 -9.03
N ILE A 101 3.92 -2.73 -8.36
CA ILE A 101 2.84 -3.57 -8.91
C ILE A 101 1.75 -3.69 -7.86
N ILE A 102 0.48 -3.65 -8.25
CA ILE A 102 -0.64 -3.89 -7.35
C ILE A 102 -0.63 -5.36 -6.90
N SER A 103 -0.68 -5.59 -5.59
CA SER A 103 -0.63 -6.93 -4.99
C SER A 103 -1.99 -7.49 -4.60
N ILE A 104 -3.05 -6.67 -4.61
CA ILE A 104 -4.40 -7.06 -4.23
C ILE A 104 -5.43 -6.52 -5.22
N ASP A 105 -6.49 -7.28 -5.43
CA ASP A 105 -7.62 -6.87 -6.25
C ASP A 105 -8.72 -6.21 -5.40
N GLU A 106 -8.85 -6.65 -4.15
CA GLU A 106 -9.88 -6.20 -3.22
C GLU A 106 -9.32 -6.10 -1.79
N MET A 107 -9.71 -5.03 -1.09
CA MET A 107 -9.46 -4.84 0.33
C MET A 107 -10.78 -4.70 1.06
N ILE A 108 -11.01 -5.57 2.04
CA ILE A 108 -12.18 -5.50 2.90
C ILE A 108 -11.71 -5.09 4.30
N ILE A 109 -12.28 -3.98 4.78
CA ILE A 109 -12.01 -3.46 6.13
C ILE A 109 -13.28 -3.61 6.94
N HIS A 110 -13.21 -4.45 7.97
CA HIS A 110 -14.28 -4.57 8.93
C HIS A 110 -14.03 -3.64 10.11
N PHE A 111 -15.00 -2.75 10.35
CA PHE A 111 -15.11 -1.98 11.57
C PHE A 111 -16.19 -2.62 12.43
N LYS A 112 -15.83 -2.93 13.68
CA LYS A 112 -16.80 -3.29 14.70
C LYS A 112 -16.78 -2.22 15.76
N ILE A 113 -17.88 -1.47 15.83
CA ILE A 113 -18.22 -0.50 16.87
C ILE A 113 -19.12 -1.23 17.87
#